data_AF-A0A162WCR3-F1
#
_entry.id   AF-A0A162WCR3-F1
#
_cell.length_a   1.000
_cell.length_b   1.000
_cell.length_c   1.000
_cell.angle_alpha   90.00
_cell.angle_beta   90.00
_cell.angle_gamma   90.00
#
_symmetry.space_group_name_H-M   'P 1'
#
loop_
_entity.id
_entity.type
_entity.pdbx_description
1 polymer ?
#
loop_
_entity_poly.entity_id
_entity_poly.type
_entity_poly.pdbx_seq_one_letter_code
_entity_poly.pdbx_strand_id
1 'polypeptide(L)'
;MSQVEYWRQVCTNAFNGDPRAEQIVMSVEKLNQTTTDTIIITPAKQQPGQPPRGLTVDTLENLGFKLTPSSTPPTYQLPTILLKAMAQTKREAREQWHIDRQIALSRHLDESLQHITVPHVTGTQRLALLQEFSRTHDTNLGSVPFLRAFIGFLEYQLKHPKNLAEWQLSEYALTQNGEDCMMDYIRILRVFGMQLVYRDQMPEQAVAITIEDPFITWRMNDQLSNRDIQDMLKLLPKHTGAKDQYQVSGLPRLSFIEKPQSLLGWIKYMIFTCFSFLPFH
;
A
#
# COMPACT_ATOMS: atom_id res chain seq x y z
N MET A 1 19.46 30.02 -7.39
CA MET A 1 18.99 28.84 -6.63
C MET A 1 20.19 28.24 -5.91
N SER A 2 20.07 27.86 -4.63
CA SER A 2 21.19 27.22 -3.92
C SER A 2 21.40 25.79 -4.42
N GLN A 3 22.60 25.22 -4.24
CA GLN A 3 22.91 23.84 -4.65
C GLN A 3 22.01 22.81 -3.95
N VAL A 4 21.72 23.05 -2.68
CA VAL A 4 20.81 22.22 -1.88
C VAL A 4 19.37 22.31 -2.40
N GLU A 5 18.93 23.51 -2.80
CA GLU A 5 17.59 23.70 -3.35
C GLU A 5 17.44 23.06 -4.74
N TYR A 6 18.48 23.18 -5.59
CA TYR A 6 18.51 22.50 -6.88
C TYR A 6 18.44 20.98 -6.70
N TRP A 7 19.23 20.44 -5.77
CA TRP A 7 19.19 19.00 -5.48
C TRP A 7 17.85 18.54 -4.92
N ARG A 8 17.22 19.33 -4.03
CA ARG A 8 15.86 19.07 -3.55
C ARG A 8 14.88 18.95 -4.71
N GLN A 9 14.89 19.92 -5.64
CA GLN A 9 14.01 19.88 -6.82
C GLN A 9 14.25 18.66 -7.69
N VAL A 10 15.53 18.29 -7.92
CA VAL A 10 15.88 17.08 -8.68
C VAL A 10 15.36 15.83 -7.96
N CYS A 11 15.53 15.70 -6.65
CA CYS A 11 14.98 14.58 -5.89
C CYS A 11 13.46 14.51 -5.95
N THR A 12 12.76 15.63 -5.75
CA THR A 12 11.29 15.71 -5.83
C THR A 12 10.79 15.31 -7.21
N ASN A 13 11.41 15.81 -8.28
CA ASN A 13 11.06 15.44 -9.66
C ASN A 13 11.30 13.95 -9.93
N ALA A 14 12.43 13.42 -9.45
CA ALA A 14 12.77 12.00 -9.59
C ALA A 14 11.72 11.11 -8.91
N PHE A 15 11.31 11.43 -7.68
CA PHE A 15 10.28 10.67 -6.97
C PHE A 15 8.89 10.80 -7.61
N ASN A 16 8.62 11.92 -8.28
CA ASN A 16 7.39 12.13 -9.06
C ASN A 16 7.46 11.53 -10.48
N GLY A 17 8.48 10.72 -10.80
CA GLY A 17 8.55 9.96 -12.05
C GLY A 17 9.17 10.71 -13.23
N ASP A 18 9.89 11.81 -13.02
CA ASP A 18 10.70 12.44 -14.09
C ASP A 18 11.92 11.56 -14.40
N PRO A 19 11.98 10.93 -15.61
CA PRO A 19 13.07 10.01 -15.94
C PRO A 19 14.44 10.68 -16.00
N ARG A 20 14.49 11.98 -16.33
CA ARG A 20 15.75 12.74 -16.40
C ARG A 20 16.28 13.00 -14.99
N ALA A 21 15.40 13.40 -14.08
CA ALA A 21 15.76 13.61 -12.69
C ALA A 21 16.19 12.31 -12.00
N GLU A 22 15.47 11.20 -12.27
CA GLU A 22 15.84 9.85 -11.80
C GLU A 22 17.25 9.45 -12.26
N GLN A 23 17.55 9.66 -13.55
CA GLN A 23 18.87 9.39 -14.09
C GLN A 23 19.97 10.21 -13.39
N ILE A 24 19.71 11.48 -13.06
CA ILE A 24 20.66 12.32 -12.32
C ILE A 24 20.90 11.77 -10.91
N VAL A 25 19.84 11.44 -10.17
CA VAL A 25 19.94 10.88 -8.81
C VAL A 25 20.74 9.57 -8.82
N MET A 26 20.39 8.63 -9.71
CA MET A 26 21.10 7.36 -9.84
C MET A 26 22.57 7.55 -10.23
N SER A 27 22.86 8.52 -11.11
CA SER A 27 24.23 8.79 -11.55
C SER A 27 25.07 9.31 -10.39
N VAL A 28 24.57 10.26 -9.61
CA VAL A 28 25.27 10.77 -8.42
C VAL A 28 25.51 9.65 -7.40
N GLU A 29 24.54 8.77 -7.15
CA GLU A 29 24.68 7.66 -6.20
C GLU A 29 25.73 6.61 -6.60
N LYS A 30 25.78 6.27 -7.90
CA LYS A 30 26.74 5.29 -8.44
C LYS A 30 28.18 5.80 -8.41
N LEU A 31 28.37 7.12 -8.30
CA LEU A 31 29.67 7.77 -8.38
C LEU A 31 30.27 8.05 -6.99
N ASN A 32 29.70 7.49 -5.93
CA ASN A 32 30.20 7.60 -4.56
C ASN A 32 31.49 6.78 -4.36
N GLN A 33 32.63 7.32 -4.81
CA GLN A 33 33.95 6.95 -4.30
C GLN A 33 34.41 8.02 -3.32
N THR A 34 34.44 7.65 -2.04
CA THR A 34 34.75 8.56 -0.93
C THR A 34 36.25 8.62 -0.69
N THR A 35 36.83 9.81 -0.79
CA THR A 35 38.09 10.19 -0.13
C THR A 35 37.78 11.04 1.10
N THR A 36 38.73 11.17 2.02
CA THR A 36 38.55 11.70 3.39
C THR A 36 37.77 13.03 3.44
N ASP A 37 37.94 13.92 2.44
CA ASP A 37 37.35 15.27 2.43
C ASP A 37 36.51 15.61 1.19
N THR A 38 36.53 14.78 0.14
CA THR A 38 35.78 15.02 -1.12
C THR A 38 35.36 13.72 -1.79
N ILE A 39 34.25 13.76 -2.53
CA ILE A 39 33.92 12.74 -3.54
C ILE A 39 34.55 13.15 -4.86
N ILE A 40 35.26 12.20 -5.47
CA ILE A 40 35.90 12.39 -6.76
C ILE A 40 35.12 11.58 -7.80
N ILE A 41 34.43 12.29 -8.68
CA ILE A 41 33.85 11.70 -9.88
C ILE A 41 34.95 11.68 -10.94
N THR A 42 35.44 10.48 -11.23
CA THR A 42 36.28 10.29 -12.41
C THR A 42 35.35 10.12 -13.62
N PRO A 43 35.47 10.96 -14.66
CA PRO A 43 34.69 10.76 -15.87
C PRO A 43 34.99 9.35 -16.40
N ALA A 44 33.95 8.64 -16.85
CA ALA A 44 34.07 7.26 -17.31
C ALA A 44 35.18 7.16 -18.36
N LYS A 45 35.71 5.94 -18.59
CA LYS A 45 36.79 5.59 -19.55
C LYS A 45 36.63 6.12 -21.00
N GLN A 46 35.57 6.87 -21.30
CA GLN A 46 35.18 7.31 -22.62
C GLN A 46 35.81 8.64 -23.08
N GLN A 47 36.25 9.55 -22.20
CA GLN A 47 37.14 10.67 -22.53
C GLN A 47 37.45 11.54 -21.28
N PRO A 48 38.71 12.01 -21.08
CA PRO A 48 39.05 12.94 -20.01
C PRO A 48 38.25 14.26 -20.13
N GLY A 49 37.62 14.72 -19.05
CA GLY A 49 36.90 16.00 -19.00
C GLY A 49 35.42 15.97 -19.41
N GLN A 50 34.90 14.86 -19.95
CA GLN A 50 33.46 14.74 -20.25
C GLN A 50 32.66 14.32 -19.00
N PRO A 51 31.47 14.90 -18.76
CA PRO A 51 30.65 14.49 -17.63
C PRO A 51 30.21 13.02 -17.75
N PRO A 52 29.98 12.31 -16.62
CA PRO A 52 29.47 10.94 -16.63
C PRO A 52 28.15 10.81 -17.41
N ARG A 53 27.90 9.62 -17.97
CA ARG A 53 26.68 9.35 -18.76
C ARG A 53 25.42 9.70 -17.94
N GLY A 54 24.60 10.61 -18.47
CA GLY A 54 23.37 11.07 -17.82
C GLY A 54 23.50 12.37 -17.03
N LEU A 55 24.70 12.97 -16.97
CA LEU A 55 24.94 14.27 -16.37
C LEU A 55 25.51 15.22 -17.43
N THR A 56 25.08 16.49 -17.40
CA THR A 56 25.71 17.57 -18.17
C THR A 56 26.68 18.36 -17.28
N VAL A 57 27.55 19.16 -17.89
CA VAL A 57 28.43 20.08 -17.14
C VAL A 57 27.59 21.02 -16.28
N ASP A 58 26.54 21.62 -16.85
CA ASP A 58 25.61 22.50 -16.14
C ASP A 58 24.96 21.80 -14.95
N THR A 59 24.56 20.52 -15.08
CA THR A 59 24.00 19.76 -13.96
C THR A 59 25.04 19.59 -12.85
N LEU A 60 26.27 19.21 -13.19
CA LEU A 60 27.35 19.04 -12.20
C LEU A 60 27.65 20.35 -11.47
N GLU A 61 27.76 21.47 -12.19
CA GLU A 61 28.02 22.78 -11.61
C GLU A 61 26.86 23.25 -10.70
N ASN A 62 25.61 23.05 -11.12
CA ASN A 62 24.44 23.37 -10.31
C ASN A 62 24.32 22.48 -9.05
N LEU A 63 24.83 21.26 -9.10
CA LEU A 63 24.98 20.38 -7.93
C LEU A 63 26.18 20.73 -7.04
N GLY A 64 27.03 21.67 -7.48
CA GLY A 64 28.18 22.15 -6.73
C GLY A 64 29.47 21.35 -6.95
N PHE A 65 29.51 20.49 -7.96
CA PHE A 65 30.76 19.88 -8.40
C PHE A 65 31.66 20.93 -9.03
N LYS A 66 32.95 20.87 -8.71
CA LYS A 66 33.98 21.70 -9.35
C LYS A 66 34.89 20.81 -10.17
N LEU A 67 35.16 21.21 -11.41
CA LEU A 67 36.18 20.56 -12.22
C LEU A 67 37.56 20.90 -11.62
N THR A 68 38.36 19.87 -11.37
CA THR A 68 39.76 19.98 -10.97
C THR A 68 40.63 19.65 -12.19
N PRO A 69 41.16 20.66 -12.91
CA PRO A 69 41.93 20.42 -14.13
C PRO A 69 43.31 19.83 -13.86
N SER A 70 43.80 19.97 -12.63
CA SER A 70 45.12 19.51 -12.19
C SER A 70 45.18 18.00 -11.89
N SER A 71 44.05 17.31 -11.79
CA SER A 71 44.03 15.84 -11.74
C SER A 71 44.18 15.25 -13.15
N THR A 72 44.90 14.13 -13.26
CA THR A 72 45.06 13.41 -14.54
C THR A 72 44.48 12.01 -14.37
N PRO A 73 43.31 11.69 -14.95
CA PRO A 73 42.44 12.56 -15.77
C PRO A 73 41.74 13.65 -14.94
N PRO A 74 41.26 14.76 -15.56
CA PRO A 74 40.48 15.79 -14.89
C PRO A 74 39.26 15.18 -14.19
N THR A 75 39.02 15.58 -12.96
CA THR A 75 37.94 15.02 -12.12
C THR A 75 36.99 16.10 -11.62
N TYR A 76 35.74 15.72 -11.39
CA TYR A 76 34.77 16.59 -10.72
C TYR A 76 34.76 16.27 -9.23
N GLN A 77 34.88 17.30 -8.40
CA GLN A 77 34.95 17.17 -6.95
C GLN A 77 33.75 17.82 -6.28
N LEU A 78 33.14 17.09 -5.33
CA LEU A 78 32.10 17.61 -4.45
C LEU A 78 32.61 17.66 -3.01
N PRO A 79 32.52 18.81 -2.32
CA PRO A 79 32.85 18.90 -0.90
C PRO A 79 32.00 17.95 -0.06
N THR A 80 32.62 17.22 0.88
CA THR A 80 31.89 16.26 1.75
C THR A 80 30.77 16.92 2.57
N ILE A 81 30.91 18.19 2.95
CA ILE A 81 29.87 18.95 3.65
C ILE A 81 28.60 19.06 2.79
N LEU A 82 28.77 19.37 1.50
CA LEU A 82 27.66 19.51 0.57
C LEU A 82 27.01 18.17 0.26
N LEU A 83 27.81 17.10 0.12
CA LEU A 83 27.28 15.74 -0.03
C LEU A 83 26.40 15.33 1.16
N LYS A 84 26.85 15.59 2.40
CA LYS A 84 26.07 15.28 3.60
C LYS A 84 24.74 16.03 3.60
N ALA A 85 24.77 17.32 3.23
CA ALA A 85 23.56 18.12 3.08
C ALA A 85 22.63 17.53 2.00
N MET A 86 23.16 17.17 0.83
CA MET A 86 22.38 16.53 -0.26
C MET A 86 21.78 15.19 0.16
N ALA A 87 22.51 14.35 0.89
CA ALA A 87 22.01 13.08 1.39
C ALA A 87 20.86 13.27 2.39
N GLN A 88 20.96 14.26 3.27
CA GLN A 88 19.91 14.62 4.21
C GLN A 88 18.68 15.19 3.47
N THR A 89 18.87 16.13 2.54
CA THR A 89 17.79 16.69 1.73
C THR A 89 17.08 15.64 0.89
N LYS A 90 17.80 14.64 0.36
CA LYS A 90 17.18 13.51 -0.34
C LYS A 90 16.28 12.69 0.60
N ARG A 91 16.73 12.43 1.84
CA ARG A 91 15.93 11.70 2.84
C ARG A 91 14.65 12.46 3.17
N GLU A 92 14.76 13.75 3.45
CA GLU A 92 13.61 14.64 3.72
C GLU A 92 12.64 14.68 2.53
N ALA A 93 13.15 14.85 1.30
CA ALA A 93 12.32 14.86 0.10
C ALA A 93 11.61 13.51 -0.13
N ARG A 94 12.27 12.40 0.19
CA ARG A 94 11.68 11.05 0.09
C ARG A 94 10.61 10.83 1.15
N GLU A 95 10.86 11.26 2.39
CA GLU A 95 9.89 11.20 3.49
C GLU A 95 8.64 12.00 3.15
N GLN A 96 8.80 13.25 2.70
CA GLN A 96 7.68 14.08 2.26
C GLN A 96 6.91 13.43 1.10
N TRP A 97 7.62 12.90 0.10
CA TRP A 97 6.98 12.19 -1.01
C TRP A 97 6.16 10.97 -0.53
N HIS A 98 6.67 10.19 0.43
CA HIS A 98 5.91 9.08 1.00
C HIS A 98 4.65 9.55 1.72
N ILE A 99 4.74 10.65 2.49
CA ILE A 99 3.58 11.27 3.17
C ILE A 99 2.54 11.72 2.13
N ASP A 100 2.95 12.52 1.15
CA ASP A 100 2.05 13.05 0.11
C ASP A 100 1.40 11.92 -0.68
N ARG A 101 2.17 10.88 -1.02
CA ARG A 101 1.67 9.69 -1.73
C ARG A 101 0.65 8.92 -0.89
N GLN A 102 0.89 8.77 0.41
CA GLN A 102 -0.06 8.07 1.29
C GLN A 102 -1.36 8.87 1.45
N ILE A 103 -1.29 10.20 1.57
CA ILE A 103 -2.47 11.07 1.61
C ILE A 103 -3.27 10.93 0.31
N ALA A 104 -2.59 10.97 -0.85
CA ALA A 104 -3.24 10.83 -2.14
C ALA A 104 -3.90 9.45 -2.30
N LEU A 105 -3.24 8.38 -1.88
CA LEU A 105 -3.78 7.02 -1.92
C LEU A 105 -4.98 6.85 -0.98
N SER A 106 -4.92 7.39 0.24
CA SER A 106 -6.04 7.36 1.18
C SER A 106 -7.24 8.14 0.64
N ARG A 107 -7.04 9.33 0.05
CA ARG A 107 -8.12 10.07 -0.61
C ARG A 107 -8.74 9.28 -1.76
N HIS A 108 -7.90 8.66 -2.60
CA HIS A 108 -8.42 7.88 -3.72
C HIS A 108 -9.11 6.59 -3.27
N LEU A 109 -8.65 5.96 -2.19
CA LEU A 109 -9.34 4.86 -1.53
C LEU A 109 -10.77 5.28 -1.14
N ASP A 110 -10.94 6.47 -0.57
CA ASP A 110 -12.24 6.98 -0.13
C ASP A 110 -13.21 7.16 -1.28
N GLU A 111 -12.73 7.81 -2.34
CA GLU A 111 -13.47 7.98 -3.58
C GLU A 111 -13.85 6.61 -4.17
N SER A 112 -12.93 5.66 -4.17
CA SER A 112 -13.12 4.31 -4.71
C SER A 112 -14.13 3.50 -3.92
N LEU A 113 -14.09 3.57 -2.58
CA LEU A 113 -15.05 2.88 -1.72
C LEU A 113 -16.47 3.41 -1.93
N GLN A 114 -16.64 4.70 -2.26
CA GLN A 114 -17.93 5.33 -2.54
C GLN A 114 -18.43 5.09 -3.96
N HIS A 115 -17.53 5.06 -4.95
CA HIS A 115 -17.90 5.12 -6.37
C HIS A 115 -17.68 3.84 -7.17
N ILE A 116 -16.96 2.83 -6.65
CA ILE A 116 -16.84 1.54 -7.36
C ILE A 116 -18.19 0.85 -7.38
N THR A 117 -18.89 1.00 -8.50
CA THR A 117 -19.99 0.13 -8.90
C THR A 117 -19.43 -1.11 -9.58
N VAL A 118 -19.72 -2.28 -9.01
CA VAL A 118 -19.40 -3.56 -9.65
C VAL A 118 -20.58 -3.99 -10.51
N PRO A 119 -20.34 -4.40 -11.77
CA PRO A 119 -21.41 -4.91 -12.62
C PRO A 119 -22.06 -6.14 -12.00
N HIS A 120 -23.33 -6.39 -12.33
CA HIS A 120 -23.98 -7.63 -11.93
C HIS A 120 -23.29 -8.80 -12.63
N VAL A 121 -22.56 -9.62 -11.86
CA VAL A 121 -21.81 -10.77 -12.36
C VAL A 121 -22.47 -12.07 -11.94
N THR A 122 -22.49 -13.04 -12.85
CA THR A 122 -22.93 -14.41 -12.55
C THR A 122 -21.92 -15.14 -11.66
N GLY A 123 -22.33 -16.27 -11.06
CA GLY A 123 -21.43 -17.08 -10.23
C GLY A 123 -20.18 -17.57 -10.99
N THR A 124 -20.32 -17.96 -12.25
CA THR A 124 -19.19 -18.38 -13.10
C THR A 124 -18.26 -17.22 -13.44
N GLN A 125 -18.79 -16.03 -13.75
CA GLN A 125 -17.98 -14.84 -13.99
C GLN A 125 -17.20 -14.42 -12.75
N ARG A 126 -17.84 -14.48 -11.58
CA ARG A 126 -17.20 -14.20 -10.29
C ARG A 126 -15.99 -15.11 -10.03
N LEU A 127 -16.11 -16.40 -10.30
CA LEU A 127 -14.99 -17.35 -10.16
C LEU A 127 -13.88 -17.10 -11.18
N ALA A 128 -14.23 -16.73 -12.43
CA ALA A 128 -13.24 -16.36 -13.44
C ALA A 128 -12.44 -15.11 -13.05
N LEU A 129 -13.12 -14.07 -12.54
CA LEU A 129 -12.50 -12.85 -12.01
C LEU A 129 -11.58 -13.16 -10.82
N LEU A 130 -11.97 -14.08 -9.93
CA LEU A 130 -11.11 -14.54 -8.84
C LEU A 130 -9.83 -15.18 -9.33
N GLN A 131 -9.95 -16.05 -10.34
CA GLN A 131 -8.81 -16.76 -10.90
C GLN A 131 -7.85 -15.79 -11.59
N GLU A 132 -8.38 -14.81 -12.32
CA GLU A 132 -7.57 -13.74 -12.92
C GLU A 132 -6.87 -12.90 -11.86
N PHE A 133 -7.62 -12.43 -10.85
CA PHE A 133 -7.09 -11.68 -9.72
C PHE A 133 -5.98 -12.45 -9.00
N SER A 134 -6.22 -13.71 -8.67
CA SER A 134 -5.22 -14.57 -8.03
C SER A 134 -3.96 -14.70 -8.89
N ARG A 135 -4.09 -14.92 -10.20
CA ARG A 135 -2.94 -15.07 -11.09
C ARG A 135 -2.11 -13.80 -11.19
N THR A 136 -2.76 -12.63 -11.21
CA THR A 136 -2.09 -11.33 -11.30
C THR A 136 -1.34 -10.99 -10.01
N HIS A 137 -1.89 -11.35 -8.85
CA HIS A 137 -1.39 -10.90 -7.55
C HIS A 137 -0.59 -11.95 -6.75
N ASP A 138 -0.63 -13.24 -7.08
CA ASP A 138 0.07 -14.31 -6.32
C ASP A 138 1.60 -14.08 -6.25
N THR A 139 2.21 -13.56 -7.32
CA THR A 139 3.66 -13.28 -7.36
C THR A 139 4.03 -11.89 -6.83
N ASN A 140 3.05 -11.04 -6.51
CA ASN A 140 3.31 -9.72 -5.97
C ASN A 140 3.50 -9.83 -4.44
N LEU A 141 4.74 -9.65 -3.98
CA LEU A 141 5.11 -9.77 -2.56
C LEU A 141 4.23 -8.92 -1.63
N GLY A 142 3.79 -7.75 -2.07
CA GLY A 142 2.93 -6.90 -1.26
C GLY A 142 1.44 -7.28 -1.32
N SER A 143 1.00 -8.09 -2.29
CA SER A 143 -0.37 -8.62 -2.37
C SER A 143 -0.57 -9.90 -1.56
N VAL A 144 0.51 -10.65 -1.28
CA VAL A 144 0.45 -11.90 -0.51
C VAL A 144 -0.23 -11.75 0.86
N PRO A 145 0.03 -10.70 1.67
CA PRO A 145 -0.68 -10.50 2.94
C PRO A 145 -2.19 -10.36 2.77
N PHE A 146 -2.64 -9.62 1.75
CA PHE A 146 -4.06 -9.47 1.44
C PHE A 146 -4.70 -10.81 1.07
N LEU A 147 -4.08 -11.57 0.16
CA LEU A 147 -4.57 -12.88 -0.28
C LEU A 147 -4.65 -13.88 0.88
N ARG A 148 -3.65 -13.92 1.75
CA ARG A 148 -3.65 -14.77 2.95
C ARG A 148 -4.79 -14.43 3.90
N ALA A 149 -4.97 -13.15 4.19
CA ALA A 149 -6.04 -12.68 5.06
C ALA A 149 -7.42 -12.97 4.45
N PHE A 150 -7.57 -12.78 3.14
CA PHE A 150 -8.78 -13.10 2.41
C PHE A 150 -9.14 -14.60 2.48
N ILE A 151 -8.17 -15.49 2.25
CA ILE A 151 -8.34 -16.94 2.43
C ILE A 151 -8.78 -17.26 3.85
N GLY A 152 -8.08 -16.68 4.82
CA GLY A 152 -8.37 -16.85 6.23
C GLY A 152 -9.77 -16.42 6.66
N PHE A 153 -10.24 -15.30 6.12
CA PHE A 153 -11.59 -14.79 6.28
C PHE A 153 -12.65 -15.76 5.72
N LEU A 154 -12.43 -16.29 4.52
CA LEU A 154 -13.30 -17.30 3.91
C LEU A 154 -13.32 -18.62 4.71
N GLU A 155 -12.16 -19.10 5.16
CA GLU A 155 -12.06 -20.27 6.03
C GLU A 155 -12.80 -20.07 7.35
N TYR A 156 -12.69 -18.88 7.95
CA TYR A 156 -13.39 -18.54 9.19
C TYR A 156 -14.91 -18.60 8.99
N GLN A 157 -15.43 -18.04 7.90
CA GLN A 157 -16.86 -18.09 7.57
C GLN A 157 -17.37 -19.52 7.42
N LEU A 158 -16.59 -20.42 6.80
CA LEU A 158 -16.96 -21.84 6.68
C LEU A 158 -16.99 -22.58 8.02
N LYS A 159 -16.08 -22.24 8.93
CA LYS A 159 -16.04 -22.82 10.29
C LYS A 159 -17.16 -22.32 11.19
N HIS A 160 -17.66 -21.11 10.93
CA HIS A 160 -18.68 -20.45 11.74
C HIS A 160 -19.93 -20.11 10.90
N PRO A 161 -20.65 -21.10 10.37
CA PRO A 161 -21.77 -20.86 9.45
C PRO A 161 -22.95 -20.12 10.10
N LYS A 162 -23.04 -20.13 11.45
CA LYS A 162 -24.04 -19.40 12.22
C LYS A 162 -23.75 -17.91 12.35
N ASN A 163 -22.53 -17.48 12.00
CA ASN A 163 -22.10 -16.09 12.07
C ASN A 163 -21.87 -15.53 10.65
N LEU A 164 -21.93 -14.21 10.53
CA LEU A 164 -21.32 -13.47 9.42
C LEU A 164 -19.93 -13.03 9.89
N ALA A 165 -18.92 -13.43 9.14
CA ALA A 165 -17.56 -13.01 9.39
C ALA A 165 -17.43 -11.51 9.08
N GLU A 166 -16.70 -10.80 9.93
CA GLU A 166 -16.20 -9.45 9.67
C GLU A 166 -14.68 -9.47 9.68
N TRP A 167 -14.08 -8.77 8.73
CA TRP A 167 -12.65 -8.68 8.56
C TRP A 167 -12.23 -7.22 8.67
N GLN A 168 -11.38 -6.94 9.67
CA GLN A 168 -10.72 -5.66 9.79
C GLN A 168 -9.43 -5.68 8.97
N LEU A 169 -9.37 -4.78 8.01
CA LEU A 169 -8.28 -4.62 7.07
C LEU A 169 -7.67 -3.23 7.22
N SER A 170 -6.37 -3.16 7.48
CA SER A 170 -5.64 -1.88 7.52
C SER A 170 -5.69 -1.20 6.15
N GLU A 171 -5.93 0.12 6.14
CA GLU A 171 -5.84 0.94 4.92
C GLU A 171 -4.46 0.83 4.27
N TYR A 172 -3.41 0.69 5.08
CA TYR A 172 -2.04 0.50 4.58
C TYR A 172 -1.92 -0.78 3.75
N ALA A 173 -2.54 -1.88 4.19
CA ALA A 173 -2.51 -3.14 3.46
C ALA A 173 -3.16 -3.03 2.06
N LEU A 174 -4.16 -2.17 1.91
CA LEU A 174 -4.81 -1.87 0.63
C LEU A 174 -3.97 -0.95 -0.25
N THR A 175 -3.31 0.05 0.33
CA THR A 175 -2.65 1.14 -0.40
C THR A 175 -1.17 0.88 -0.71
N GLN A 176 -0.49 0.00 0.03
CA GLN A 176 0.96 -0.23 -0.08
C GLN A 176 1.45 -0.66 -1.48
N ASN A 177 0.58 -1.24 -2.30
CA ASN A 177 0.93 -1.74 -3.64
C ASN A 177 0.61 -0.73 -4.76
N GLY A 178 0.23 0.49 -4.38
CA GLY A 178 -0.21 1.51 -5.32
C GLY A 178 -1.66 1.35 -5.74
N GLU A 179 -2.04 2.26 -6.62
CA GLU A 179 -3.42 2.56 -6.97
C GLU A 179 -4.13 1.41 -7.70
N ASP A 180 -3.50 0.85 -8.73
CA ASP A 180 -4.11 -0.23 -9.51
C ASP A 180 -4.42 -1.46 -8.64
N CYS A 181 -3.47 -1.85 -7.78
CA CYS A 181 -3.66 -2.97 -6.86
C CYS A 181 -4.76 -2.67 -5.84
N MET A 182 -4.78 -1.47 -5.27
CA MET A 182 -5.84 -1.03 -4.36
C MET A 182 -7.22 -1.16 -5.02
N MET A 183 -7.36 -0.70 -6.25
CA MET A 183 -8.62 -0.78 -7.02
C MET A 183 -9.05 -2.23 -7.23
N ASP A 184 -8.12 -3.10 -7.60
CA ASP A 184 -8.41 -4.52 -7.83
C ASP A 184 -8.81 -5.22 -6.53
N TYR A 185 -8.19 -4.88 -5.40
CA TYR A 185 -8.58 -5.38 -4.07
C TYR A 185 -10.02 -4.98 -3.72
N ILE A 186 -10.39 -3.71 -3.90
CA ILE A 186 -11.76 -3.26 -3.59
C ILE A 186 -12.77 -3.92 -4.53
N ARG A 187 -12.45 -3.97 -5.83
CA ARG A 187 -13.31 -4.59 -6.85
C ARG A 187 -13.58 -6.05 -6.51
N ILE A 188 -12.55 -6.83 -6.16
CA ILE A 188 -12.74 -8.25 -5.88
C ILE A 188 -13.62 -8.46 -4.65
N LEU A 189 -13.43 -7.67 -3.57
CA LEU A 189 -14.29 -7.74 -2.38
C LEU A 189 -15.75 -7.43 -2.72
N ARG A 190 -15.99 -6.39 -3.53
CA ARG A 190 -17.33 -6.00 -4.00
C ARG A 190 -17.97 -7.03 -4.95
N VAL A 191 -17.19 -7.67 -5.83
CA VAL A 191 -17.63 -8.78 -6.72
C VAL A 191 -18.14 -9.99 -5.93
N PHE A 192 -17.56 -10.23 -4.76
CA PHE A 192 -18.04 -11.23 -3.81
C PHE A 192 -19.22 -10.77 -2.94
N GLY A 193 -19.65 -9.52 -3.12
CA GLY A 193 -20.74 -8.90 -2.38
C GLY A 193 -20.38 -8.57 -0.94
N MET A 194 -19.09 -8.48 -0.62
CA MET A 194 -18.66 -8.05 0.71
C MET A 194 -19.11 -6.61 0.95
N GLN A 195 -19.60 -6.37 2.16
CA GLN A 195 -20.19 -5.10 2.55
C GLN A 195 -19.20 -4.34 3.40
N LEU A 196 -18.96 -3.08 3.05
CA LEU A 196 -18.24 -2.16 3.92
C LEU A 196 -19.17 -1.76 5.07
N VAL A 197 -18.76 -1.99 6.32
CA VAL A 197 -19.62 -1.80 7.51
C VAL A 197 -19.15 -0.64 8.38
N TYR A 198 -17.85 -0.50 8.56
CA TYR A 198 -17.29 0.51 9.45
C TYR A 198 -15.93 0.97 8.93
N ARG A 199 -15.63 2.25 9.19
CA ARG A 199 -14.35 2.87 8.89
C ARG A 199 -13.99 3.80 10.03
N ASP A 200 -12.83 3.59 10.63
CA ASP A 200 -12.27 4.55 11.58
C ASP A 200 -11.92 5.83 10.81
N GLN A 201 -12.67 6.91 11.05
CA GLN A 201 -12.30 8.22 10.54
C GLN A 201 -11.24 8.80 11.47
N MET A 202 -9.97 8.68 11.10
CA MET A 202 -8.90 9.45 11.75
C MET A 202 -9.08 10.94 11.42
N PRO A 203 -8.98 11.85 12.40
CA PRO A 203 -9.03 13.29 12.13
C PRO A 203 -7.88 13.71 11.20
N GLU A 204 -8.17 14.63 10.27
CA GLU A 204 -7.32 15.07 9.14
C GLU A 204 -5.87 15.52 9.47
N GLN A 205 -5.50 15.59 10.75
CA GLN A 205 -4.20 16.10 11.22
C GLN A 205 -3.24 15.01 11.72
N ALA A 206 -3.62 13.73 11.69
CA ALA A 206 -2.80 12.63 12.21
C ALA A 206 -1.93 11.92 11.14
N VAL A 207 -1.57 12.59 10.03
CA VAL A 207 -0.65 12.02 9.02
C VAL A 207 0.82 12.26 9.40
N ALA A 208 1.12 12.11 10.68
CA ALA A 208 2.46 11.76 11.11
C ALA A 208 2.49 10.23 11.23
N ILE A 209 3.63 9.62 10.98
CA ILE A 209 3.88 8.19 11.14
C ILE A 209 3.73 7.84 12.64
N THR A 210 2.49 7.74 13.11
CA THR A 210 2.10 7.49 14.50
C THR A 210 0.98 6.44 14.57
N ILE A 211 1.44 5.18 14.59
CA ILE A 211 1.03 4.01 15.40
C ILE A 211 -0.39 3.44 15.27
N GLU A 212 -1.43 4.18 14.88
CA GLU A 212 -2.75 3.58 14.62
C GLU A 212 -3.11 3.68 13.15
N ASP A 213 -2.76 2.65 12.38
CA ASP A 213 -3.19 2.52 10.99
C ASP A 213 -4.73 2.43 10.96
N PRO A 214 -5.44 3.31 10.21
CA PRO A 214 -6.89 3.23 10.13
C PRO A 214 -7.32 1.87 9.58
N PHE A 215 -8.37 1.31 10.18
CA PHE A 215 -8.93 0.03 9.77
C PHE A 215 -10.27 0.22 9.05
N ILE A 216 -10.48 -0.65 8.07
CA ILE A 216 -11.70 -0.78 7.29
C ILE A 216 -12.29 -2.16 7.59
N THR A 217 -13.56 -2.19 8.01
CA THR A 217 -14.25 -3.44 8.33
C THR A 217 -15.13 -3.87 7.16
N TRP A 218 -14.82 -5.05 6.62
CA TRP A 218 -15.59 -5.73 5.59
C TRP A 218 -16.39 -6.89 6.18
N ARG A 219 -17.68 -6.95 5.91
CA ARG A 219 -18.56 -8.05 6.32
C ARG A 219 -18.88 -8.98 5.15
N MET A 220 -18.95 -10.27 5.45
CA MET A 220 -19.34 -11.29 4.50
C MET A 220 -20.76 -11.06 3.98
N ASN A 221 -20.97 -11.36 2.70
CA ASN A 221 -22.28 -11.39 2.09
C ASN A 221 -23.14 -12.53 2.68
N ASP A 222 -24.32 -12.21 3.19
CA ASP A 222 -25.23 -13.20 3.76
C ASP A 222 -25.81 -14.17 2.72
N GLN A 223 -25.85 -13.74 1.44
CA GLN A 223 -26.30 -14.53 0.29
C GLN A 223 -25.25 -15.50 -0.25
N LEU A 224 -24.00 -15.41 0.19
CA LEU A 224 -22.95 -16.28 -0.31
C LEU A 224 -23.05 -17.67 0.33
N SER A 225 -23.23 -18.71 -0.48
CA SER A 225 -23.37 -20.07 0.04
C SER A 225 -22.02 -20.64 0.46
N ASN A 226 -22.02 -21.59 1.40
CA ASN A 226 -20.80 -22.30 1.79
C ASN A 226 -20.14 -23.03 0.60
N ARG A 227 -20.95 -23.48 -0.37
CA ARG A 227 -20.43 -24.09 -1.61
C ARG A 227 -19.65 -23.07 -2.44
N ASP A 228 -20.19 -21.87 -2.61
CA ASP A 228 -19.50 -20.82 -3.36
C ASP A 228 -18.18 -20.44 -2.68
N ILE A 229 -18.16 -20.34 -1.34
CA ILE A 229 -16.94 -20.06 -0.57
C ILE A 229 -15.90 -21.18 -0.77
N GLN A 230 -16.33 -22.45 -0.75
CA GLN A 230 -15.44 -23.58 -1.02
C GLN A 230 -14.88 -23.54 -2.44
N ASP A 231 -15.69 -23.18 -3.43
CA ASP A 231 -15.25 -23.07 -4.82
C ASP A 231 -14.26 -21.90 -5.01
N MET A 232 -14.44 -20.79 -4.29
CA MET A 232 -13.46 -19.69 -4.26
C MET A 232 -12.13 -20.12 -3.65
N LEU A 233 -12.16 -20.82 -2.51
CA LEU A 233 -10.94 -21.28 -1.82
C LEU A 233 -10.09 -22.21 -2.70
N LYS A 234 -10.70 -22.97 -3.62
CA LYS A 234 -9.98 -23.84 -4.57
C LYS A 234 -9.19 -23.04 -5.62
N LEU A 235 -9.60 -21.80 -5.91
CA LEU A 235 -8.98 -20.94 -6.93
C LEU A 235 -7.93 -20.00 -6.36
N LEU A 236 -7.92 -19.81 -5.03
CA LEU A 236 -6.94 -18.98 -4.34
C LEU A 236 -5.62 -19.73 -4.13
N PRO A 237 -4.49 -19.01 -4.07
CA PRO A 237 -3.18 -19.63 -3.93
C PRO A 237 -3.03 -20.23 -2.54
N LYS A 238 -2.44 -21.44 -2.46
CA LYS A 238 -2.19 -22.12 -1.19
C LYS A 238 -0.97 -21.54 -0.51
N HIS A 239 -1.14 -20.43 0.18
CA HIS A 239 -0.06 -19.85 0.95
C HIS A 239 0.13 -20.56 2.30
N THR A 240 1.30 -21.13 2.53
CA THR A 240 1.72 -21.64 3.84
C THR A 240 2.37 -20.52 4.64
N GLY A 241 1.81 -20.13 5.79
CA GLY A 241 2.35 -19.08 6.67
C GLY A 241 1.44 -18.82 7.87
N ALA A 242 1.99 -18.20 8.92
CA ALA A 242 1.25 -17.87 10.14
C ALA A 242 0.00 -17.02 9.85
N LYS A 243 -1.12 -17.33 10.49
CA LYS A 243 -2.43 -16.66 10.33
C LYS A 243 -2.51 -15.31 11.08
N ASP A 244 -1.38 -14.85 11.61
CA ASP A 244 -1.35 -13.92 12.75
C ASP A 244 -1.42 -12.44 12.36
N GLN A 245 -1.91 -12.10 11.16
CA GLN A 245 -1.87 -10.72 10.64
C GLN A 245 -3.23 -10.16 10.18
N TYR A 246 -4.35 -10.78 10.55
CA TYR A 246 -5.66 -10.22 10.22
C TYR A 246 -6.67 -10.52 11.33
N GLN A 247 -7.44 -9.50 11.70
CA GLN A 247 -8.46 -9.60 12.74
C GLN A 247 -9.79 -9.96 12.09
N VAL A 248 -10.35 -11.11 12.48
CA VAL A 248 -11.66 -11.58 12.02
C VAL A 248 -12.54 -11.85 13.23
N SER A 249 -13.71 -11.23 13.22
CA SER A 249 -14.76 -11.43 14.22
C SER A 249 -15.99 -12.06 13.56
N GLY A 250 -16.94 -12.51 14.39
CA GLY A 250 -18.18 -13.10 13.91
C GLY A 250 -19.38 -12.42 14.55
N LEU A 251 -20.31 -11.95 13.73
CA LEU A 251 -21.61 -11.48 14.17
C LEU A 251 -22.66 -12.58 14.00
N PRO A 252 -23.52 -12.84 15.00
CA PRO A 252 -24.58 -13.84 14.86
C PRO A 252 -25.50 -13.50 13.69
N ARG A 253 -25.79 -14.47 12.81
CA ARG A 253 -26.79 -14.31 11.76
C ARG A 253 -28.17 -14.19 12.42
N LEU A 254 -28.89 -13.10 12.15
CA LEU A 254 -30.25 -12.89 12.66
C LEU A 254 -31.22 -14.04 12.29
N SER A 255 -30.99 -14.69 11.14
CA SER A 255 -31.76 -15.86 10.67
C SER A 255 -31.55 -17.13 11.52
N PHE A 256 -30.48 -17.19 12.31
CA PHE A 256 -30.17 -18.30 13.22
C PHE A 256 -30.49 -17.98 14.68
N ILE A 257 -31.05 -16.79 14.97
CA ILE A 257 -31.69 -16.59 16.24
C ILE A 257 -32.96 -17.44 16.19
N GLU A 258 -32.88 -18.64 16.75
CA GLU A 258 -33.99 -19.58 16.83
C GLU A 258 -35.25 -18.82 17.23
N LYS A 259 -36.28 -18.87 16.38
CA LYS A 259 -37.59 -18.34 16.74
C LYS A 259 -37.92 -18.94 18.11
N PRO A 260 -38.10 -18.10 19.14
CA PRO A 260 -38.16 -18.61 20.48
C PRO A 260 -39.38 -19.52 20.63
N GLN A 261 -39.13 -20.82 20.82
CA GLN A 261 -40.17 -21.81 21.06
C GLN A 261 -40.73 -21.72 22.49
N SER A 262 -40.11 -20.90 23.35
CA SER A 262 -40.51 -20.68 24.73
C SER A 262 -40.57 -19.18 25.06
N LEU A 263 -41.41 -18.84 26.04
CA LEU A 263 -41.60 -17.48 26.56
C LEU A 263 -40.28 -16.86 27.04
N LEU A 264 -39.41 -17.67 27.63
CA LEU A 264 -38.08 -17.29 28.09
C LEU A 264 -37.12 -16.99 26.92
N GLY A 265 -37.26 -17.73 25.81
CA GLY A 265 -36.58 -17.41 24.57
C GLY A 265 -37.05 -16.08 23.97
N TRP A 266 -38.35 -15.76 24.08
CA TRP A 266 -38.93 -14.49 23.61
C TRP A 266 -38.38 -13.31 24.39
N ILE A 267 -38.26 -13.45 25.71
CA ILE A 267 -37.67 -12.43 26.57
C ILE A 267 -36.19 -12.24 26.22
N LYS A 268 -35.41 -13.32 26.03
CA LYS A 268 -34.01 -13.22 25.59
C LYS A 268 -33.88 -12.59 24.21
N TYR A 269 -34.76 -12.93 23.26
CA TYR A 269 -34.80 -12.34 21.92
C TYR A 269 -35.06 -10.84 21.99
N MET A 270 -36.06 -10.42 22.77
CA MET A 270 -36.38 -8.99 22.96
C MET A 270 -35.23 -8.24 23.62
N ILE A 271 -34.59 -8.81 24.65
CA ILE A 271 -33.40 -8.21 25.27
C ILE A 271 -32.27 -8.10 24.24
N PHE A 272 -31.96 -9.18 23.52
CA PHE A 272 -30.87 -9.14 22.54
C PHE A 272 -31.15 -8.13 21.41
N THR A 273 -32.39 -8.04 20.94
CA THR A 273 -32.78 -7.11 19.86
C THR A 273 -32.79 -5.66 20.36
N CYS A 274 -33.32 -5.40 21.56
CA CYS A 274 -33.35 -4.06 22.15
C CYS A 274 -31.98 -3.56 22.62
N PHE A 275 -31.06 -4.45 22.99
CA PHE A 275 -29.72 -4.10 23.46
C PHE A 275 -28.62 -4.29 22.40
N SER A 276 -28.94 -4.82 21.21
CA SER A 276 -27.99 -4.96 20.08
C SER A 276 -27.46 -3.63 19.52
N PHE A 277 -28.08 -2.51 19.89
CA PHE A 277 -27.67 -1.16 19.52
C PHE A 277 -26.79 -0.47 20.57
N LEU A 278 -26.56 -1.09 21.73
CA LEU A 278 -25.71 -0.51 22.77
C LEU A 278 -24.26 -0.98 22.59
N PRO A 279 -23.29 -0.06 22.43
CA PRO A 279 -21.89 -0.41 22.40
C PRO A 279 -21.49 -0.90 23.79
N PHE A 280 -21.16 -2.18 23.92
CA PHE A 280 -20.45 -2.67 25.09
C PHE A 280 -18.96 -2.29 24.92
N HIS A 281 -18.50 -1.37 25.77
CA HIS A 281 -17.08 -1.05 25.96
C HIS A 281 -16.30 -2.24 26.53
#